data_AF-A0A654KFM3-F1
#
_entry.id   AF-A0A654KFM3-F1
#
_cell.length_a   1.000
_cell.length_b   1.000
_cell.length_c   1.000
_cell.angle_alpha   90.00
_cell.angle_beta   90.00
_cell.angle_gamma   90.00
#
_symmetry.space_group_name_H-M   'P 1'
#
loop_
_entity.id
_entity.type
_entity.pdbx_description
1 polymer ?
#
loop_
_entity_poly.entity_id
_entity_poly.type
_entity_poly.pdbx_seq_one_letter_code
_entity_poly.pdbx_strand_id
1 'polypeptide(L)' 'MEKSLLEKIMEKTEGNQSKASQILGINRSTLRKKLITYNLLDNQNYDY' A
#
# COMPACT_ATOMS: atom_id res chain seq x y z
N MET A 1 -11.47 -1.68 -1.14
CA MET A 1 -10.31 -2.52 -0.80
C MET A 1 -10.11 -2.38 0.69
N GLU A 2 -10.12 -3.48 1.41
CA GLU A 2 -10.13 -3.49 2.87
C GLU A 2 -8.72 -3.38 3.44
N LYS A 3 -8.61 -2.86 4.68
CA LYS A 3 -7.35 -2.71 5.41
C LYS A 3 -6.61 -4.04 5.56
N SER A 4 -7.32 -5.10 5.93
CA SER A 4 -6.80 -6.46 6.12
C SER A 4 -6.12 -7.03 4.87
N LEU A 5 -6.71 -6.80 3.68
CA LEU A 5 -6.11 -7.24 2.42
C LEU A 5 -4.80 -6.50 2.12
N LEU A 6 -4.78 -5.19 2.38
CA LEU A 6 -3.58 -4.37 2.18
C LEU A 6 -2.46 -4.80 3.12
N GLU A 7 -2.75 -5.02 4.40
CA GLU A 7 -1.79 -5.54 5.39
C GLU A 7 -1.21 -6.89 4.93
N LYS A 8 -2.08 -7.86 4.59
CA LYS A 8 -1.65 -9.20 4.19
C LYS A 8 -0.79 -9.19 2.92
N ILE A 9 -1.09 -8.31 1.97
CA ILE A 9 -0.28 -8.18 0.75
C ILE A 9 1.04 -7.47 1.04
N MET A 10 1.03 -6.43 1.87
CA MET A 10 2.26 -5.74 2.27
C MET A 10 3.19 -6.67 3.05
N GLU A 11 2.65 -7.51 3.94
CA GLU A 11 3.39 -8.56 4.64
C GLU A 11 3.95 -9.59 3.65
N LYS A 12 3.11 -10.13 2.75
CA LYS A 12 3.54 -11.10 1.71
C LYS A 12 4.60 -10.55 0.76
N THR A 13 4.69 -9.24 0.61
CA THR A 13 5.66 -8.57 -0.25
C THR A 13 6.79 -7.92 0.53
N GLU A 14 6.89 -8.17 1.84
CA GLU A 14 7.92 -7.64 2.72
C GLU A 14 8.04 -6.10 2.62
N GLY A 15 6.90 -5.43 2.51
CA GLY A 15 6.83 -3.97 2.37
C GLY A 15 7.04 -3.43 0.95
N ASN A 16 7.30 -4.29 -0.05
CA ASN A 16 7.54 -3.85 -1.43
C ASN A 16 6.23 -3.44 -2.14
N GLN A 17 5.93 -2.15 -2.09
CA GLN A 17 4.73 -1.57 -2.70
C GLN A 17 4.62 -1.81 -4.21
N SER A 18 5.74 -1.85 -4.94
CA SER A 18 5.70 -2.12 -6.38
C SER A 18 5.19 -3.53 -6.65
N LYS A 19 5.72 -4.52 -5.92
CA LYS A 19 5.28 -5.92 -6.00
C LYS A 19 3.84 -6.08 -5.51
N ALA A 20 3.47 -5.41 -4.42
CA ALA A 20 2.10 -5.39 -3.91
C ALA A 20 1.10 -4.82 -4.94
N SER A 21 1.48 -3.73 -5.63
CA SER A 21 0.63 -3.10 -6.64
C SER A 21 0.42 -3.98 -7.87
N GLN A 22 1.45 -4.73 -8.28
CA GLN A 22 1.35 -5.74 -9.34
C GLN A 22 0.42 -6.89 -8.95
N ILE A 23 0.52 -7.40 -7.71
CA ILE A 23 -0.36 -8.47 -7.21
C ILE A 23 -1.81 -8.02 -7.10
N LEU A 24 -2.04 -6.78 -6.64
CA LEU A 24 -3.37 -6.21 -6.49
C LEU A 24 -3.97 -5.71 -7.81
N GLY A 25 -3.18 -5.66 -8.90
CA GLY A 25 -3.63 -5.14 -10.19
C GLY A 25 -4.00 -3.65 -10.16
N ILE A 26 -3.41 -2.88 -9.25
CA ILE A 26 -3.66 -1.44 -9.12
C ILE A 26 -2.38 -0.64 -9.32
N ASN A 27 -2.53 0.65 -9.62
CA ASN A 27 -1.39 1.54 -9.68
C ASN A 27 -0.74 1.67 -8.28
N ARG A 28 0.60 1.69 -8.23
CA ARG A 28 1.37 1.96 -7.00
C ARG A 28 0.92 3.25 -6.31
N SER A 29 0.60 4.31 -7.05
CA SER A 29 0.10 5.57 -6.49
C SER A 29 -1.22 5.38 -5.75
N THR A 30 -2.11 4.53 -6.28
CA THR A 30 -3.39 4.17 -5.66
C THR A 30 -3.18 3.31 -4.44
N LEU A 31 -2.30 2.30 -4.52
CA LEU A 31 -1.91 1.46 -3.38
C LEU A 31 -1.39 2.34 -2.25
N ARG A 32 -0.47 3.25 -2.56
CA ARG A 32 0.14 4.16 -1.61
C ARG A 32 -0.90 5.02 -0.89
N LYS A 33 -1.79 5.69 -1.62
CA LYS A 33 -2.87 6.50 -1.03
C LYS A 33 -3.69 5.67 -0.04
N LYS A 34 -4.04 4.44 -0.41
CA LYS A 34 -4.77 3.52 0.49
C LYS A 34 -3.97 3.16 1.74
N LEU A 35 -2.68 2.88 1.62
CA LEU A 35 -1.84 2.58 2.78
C LEU A 35 -1.77 3.77 3.74
N ILE A 36 -1.67 5.00 3.23
CA ILE A 36 -1.74 6.23 4.05
C ILE A 36 -3.12 6.36 4.71
N THR A 37 -4.22 6.19 3.96
CA THR A 37 -5.59 6.27 4.51
C THR A 37 -5.83 5.29 5.67
N TYR A 38 -5.17 4.14 5.66
CA TYR A 38 -5.30 3.14 6.73
C TYR A 38 -4.21 3.24 7.80
N ASN A 39 -3.37 4.28 7.78
CA ASN A 39 -2.20 4.46 8.66
C ASN A 39 -1.23 3.26 8.63
N LEU A 40 -1.11 2.62 7.47
CA LEU A 40 -0.16 1.52 7.19
C LEU A 40 1.16 2.02 6.62
N LEU A 41 1.24 3.31 6.28
CA LEU A 41 2.46 3.98 5.88
C LEU A 41 2.59 5.28 6.65
N ASP A 42 3.76 5.53 7.21
CA ASP A 42 4.02 6.76 7.94
C ASP A 42 4.08 7.94 6.95
N ASN A 43 3.34 9.00 7.27
CA ASN A 43 3.06 10.10 6.34
C ASN A 43 4.16 11.17 6.34
N GLN A 44 5.42 10.75 6.47
CA GLN A 44 6.53 11.67 6.78
C GLN A 44 7.07 12.46 5.58
N ASN A 45 6.66 12.21 4.33
CA ASN A 45 7.21 12.94 3.15
C ASN A 45 6.33 12.83 1.88
N TYR A 46 5.00 12.99 1.98
CA TYR A 46 4.12 12.90 0.80
C TYR A 46 3.13 14.06 0.72
N ASP A 47 3.67 15.27 0.72
CA ASP A 47 2.97 16.45 0.21
C ASP A 47 2.89 16.33 -1.32
N TYR A 48 1.69 16.07 -1.83
CA TYR A 48 1.28 16.34 -3.21
C TYR A 48 -0.10 16.99 -3.17
#